data_AF-A0A131XRS7-F1
#
_entry.id   AF-A0A131XRS7-F1
#
_cell.length_a   1.000
_cell.length_b   1.000
_cell.length_c   1.000
_cell.angle_alpha   90.00
_cell.angle_beta   90.00
_cell.angle_gamma   90.00
#
_symmetry.space_group_name_H-M   'P 1'
#
loop_
_entity.id
_entity.type
_entity.pdbx_description
1 polymer ?
#
loop_
_entity_poly.entity_id
_entity_poly.type
_entity_poly.pdbx_seq_one_letter_code
_entity_poly.pdbx_strand_id
1 'polypeptide(L)'
;GEVAGVSEVPCPFARRSQDFSTMAGGFLTTLYNGVFKRTSTFALAVIVGAFFVERATDAAADAIFESVNKGKLWKDIKKNYE
;
A
#
# COMPACT_ATOMS: atom_id res chain seq x y z
N GLY A 1 56.40 -34.71 -1.00
CA GLY A 1 55.68 -33.79 -1.90
C GLY A 1 54.23 -34.07 -1.73
N GLU A 2 53.54 -33.23 -0.96
CA GLU A 2 52.13 -33.41 -0.62
C GLU A 2 51.30 -32.46 -1.49
N VAL A 3 50.54 -33.05 -2.39
CA VAL A 3 49.49 -32.38 -3.17
C VAL A 3 48.18 -32.63 -2.45
N ALA A 4 47.70 -31.65 -1.69
CA ALA A 4 46.40 -31.70 -1.05
C ALA A 4 45.60 -30.42 -1.38
N GLY A 5 44.58 -30.60 -2.21
CA GLY A 5 43.29 -29.90 -2.19
C GLY A 5 43.32 -28.38 -2.06
N VAL A 6 43.21 -27.70 -3.21
CA VAL A 6 42.72 -26.32 -3.30
C VAL A 6 41.30 -26.29 -2.70
N SER A 7 41.16 -25.81 -1.47
CA SER A 7 39.87 -25.36 -0.95
C SER A 7 39.50 -24.09 -1.72
N GLU A 8 38.40 -24.12 -2.48
CA GLU A 8 37.84 -22.91 -3.09
C GLU A 8 37.43 -21.94 -1.97
N VAL A 9 38.29 -20.96 -1.69
CA VAL A 9 37.95 -19.83 -0.84
C VAL A 9 37.11 -18.90 -1.70
N PRO A 10 35.80 -18.75 -1.46
CA PRO A 10 35.04 -17.72 -2.16
C PRO A 10 35.62 -16.37 -1.75
N CYS A 11 35.99 -15.54 -2.75
CA CYS A 11 36.58 -14.24 -2.52
C CYS A 11 35.72 -13.43 -1.53
N PRO A 12 36.29 -12.88 -0.43
CA PRO A 12 35.52 -12.10 0.56
C PRO A 12 34.91 -10.82 -0.02
N PHE A 13 35.32 -10.42 -1.23
CA PHE A 13 34.86 -9.23 -1.94
C PHE A 13 33.50 -9.38 -2.62
N ALA A 14 33.05 -10.60 -2.94
CA ALA A 14 31.74 -10.81 -3.60
C ALA A 14 30.54 -10.84 -2.63
N ARG A 15 30.79 -10.83 -1.31
CA ARG A 15 29.74 -10.84 -0.28
C ARG A 15 29.40 -9.45 0.28
N ARG A 16 30.15 -8.41 -0.11
CA ARG A 16 30.03 -7.04 0.45
C ARG A 16 29.38 -6.04 -0.51
N SER A 17 28.51 -6.49 -1.41
CA SER A 17 27.63 -5.59 -2.17
C SER A 17 26.14 -5.81 -1.89
N GLN A 18 25.77 -6.81 -1.07
CA GLN A 18 24.37 -7.14 -0.80
C GLN A 18 23.82 -6.54 0.51
N ASP A 19 24.65 -5.90 1.33
CA ASP A 19 24.28 -5.60 2.71
C ASP A 19 23.88 -4.14 3.00
N PHE A 20 24.01 -3.21 2.04
CA PHE A 20 23.69 -1.78 2.29
C PHE A 20 22.42 -1.27 1.57
N SER A 21 21.77 -2.08 0.73
CA SER A 21 20.53 -1.69 0.00
C SER A 21 19.23 -2.23 0.65
N THR A 22 19.35 -3.04 1.71
CA THR A 22 18.26 -3.89 2.23
C THR A 22 17.55 -3.31 3.46
N MET A 23 17.73 -2.03 3.82
CA MET A 23 17.28 -1.52 5.13
C MET A 23 16.56 -0.15 5.13
N ALA A 24 15.83 0.20 4.06
CA ALA A 24 15.01 1.43 4.02
C ALA A 24 13.50 1.21 3.78
N GLY A 25 13.04 -0.05 3.65
CA GLY A 25 11.72 -0.32 3.06
C GLY A 25 10.87 -1.39 3.73
N GLY A 26 11.10 -1.79 4.98
CA GLY A 26 10.47 -2.99 5.57
C GLY A 26 8.94 -3.11 5.36
N PHE A 27 8.21 -2.00 5.46
CA PHE A 27 6.77 -1.97 5.21
C PHE A 27 6.40 -2.03 3.73
N LEU A 28 6.98 -1.16 2.89
CA LEU A 28 6.69 -1.12 1.44
C LEU A 28 7.15 -2.41 0.73
N THR A 29 8.27 -2.99 1.17
CA THR A 29 8.77 -4.28 0.70
C THR A 29 7.82 -5.42 1.09
N THR A 30 7.23 -5.38 2.29
CA THR A 30 6.21 -6.36 2.71
C THR A 30 4.93 -6.23 1.90
N LEU A 31 4.43 -5.00 1.71
CA LEU A 31 3.26 -4.73 0.86
C LEU A 31 3.50 -5.16 -0.59
N TYR A 32 4.67 -4.84 -1.14
CA TYR A 32 5.02 -5.22 -2.50
C TYR A 32 5.02 -6.73 -2.66
N ASN A 33 5.72 -7.45 -1.78
CA ASN A 33 5.78 -8.91 -1.84
C ASN A 33 4.43 -9.58 -1.54
N GLY A 34 3.57 -8.97 -0.72
CA GLY A 34 2.26 -9.52 -0.32
C GLY A 34 1.14 -9.26 -1.32
N VAL A 35 1.07 -8.06 -1.89
CA VAL A 35 -0.09 -7.62 -2.68
C VAL A 35 0.27 -7.28 -4.13
N PHE A 36 1.38 -6.56 -4.35
CA PHE A 36 1.70 -5.99 -5.66
C PHE A 36 2.61 -6.86 -6.55
N LYS A 37 3.23 -7.92 -6.00
CA LYS A 37 4.18 -8.79 -6.72
C LYS A 37 3.53 -9.79 -7.68
N ARG A 38 2.30 -10.24 -7.38
CA ARG A 38 1.54 -11.17 -8.24
C ARG A 38 0.36 -10.41 -8.84
N THR A 39 0.17 -10.51 -10.15
CA THR A 39 -0.90 -9.80 -10.87
C THR A 39 -2.30 -10.23 -10.41
N SER A 40 -2.48 -11.50 -10.04
CA SER A 40 -3.75 -12.02 -9.51
C SER A 40 -4.10 -11.45 -8.13
N THR A 41 -3.14 -11.39 -7.19
CA THR A 41 -3.37 -10.79 -5.86
C THR A 41 -3.55 -9.29 -5.94
N PHE A 42 -2.86 -8.64 -6.87
CA PHE A 42 -3.01 -7.22 -7.15
C PHE A 42 -4.42 -6.90 -7.66
N ALA A 43 -4.93 -7.64 -8.64
CA ALA A 43 -6.27 -7.42 -9.17
C ALA A 43 -7.34 -7.57 -8.08
N LEU A 44 -7.24 -8.59 -7.22
CA LEU A 44 -8.15 -8.75 -6.07
C LEU A 44 -8.06 -7.58 -5.10
N ALA A 45 -6.86 -7.11 -4.76
CA ALA A 45 -6.67 -5.97 -3.89
C ALA A 45 -7.25 -4.67 -4.47
N VAL A 46 -7.15 -4.46 -5.78
CA VAL A 46 -7.75 -3.30 -6.46
C VAL A 46 -9.27 -3.39 -6.44
N ILE A 47 -9.87 -4.56 -6.73
CA ILE A 47 -11.33 -4.73 -6.69
C ILE A 47 -11.87 -4.46 -5.29
N VAL A 48 -11.28 -5.11 -4.28
CA VAL A 48 -11.67 -4.92 -2.88
C VAL A 48 -11.46 -3.48 -2.46
N GLY A 49 -10.29 -2.91 -2.77
CA GLY A 49 -9.98 -1.51 -2.49
C GLY A 49 -10.97 -0.54 -3.13
N ALA A 50 -11.38 -0.78 -4.38
CA ALA A 50 -12.35 0.04 -5.09
C ALA A 50 -13.71 0.08 -4.39
N PHE A 51 -14.24 -1.06 -3.93
CA PHE A 51 -15.50 -1.10 -3.18
C PHE A 51 -15.45 -0.27 -1.89
N PHE A 52 -14.34 -0.34 -1.16
CA PHE A 52 -14.17 0.44 0.07
C PHE A 52 -13.97 1.93 -0.22
N VAL A 53 -13.18 2.26 -1.24
CA VAL A 53 -12.95 3.65 -1.64
C VAL A 53 -14.25 4.30 -2.12
N GLU A 54 -15.03 3.64 -2.98
CA GLU A 54 -16.34 4.11 -3.44
C GLU A 54 -17.23 4.49 -2.24
N ARG A 55 -17.42 3.55 -1.31
CA ARG A 55 -18.28 3.77 -0.13
C ARG A 55 -17.77 4.88 0.80
N ALA A 56 -16.45 4.98 0.95
CA ALA A 56 -15.84 6.02 1.77
C ALA A 56 -15.91 7.38 1.10
N THR A 57 -15.69 7.45 -0.22
CA THR A 57 -15.73 8.68 -1.00
C THR A 57 -17.14 9.24 -1.05
N ASP A 58 -18.18 8.44 -1.24
CA ASP A 58 -19.57 8.92 -1.20
C ASP A 58 -19.90 9.55 0.16
N ALA A 59 -19.62 8.84 1.26
CA ALA A 59 -19.88 9.33 2.60
C ALA A 59 -19.06 10.59 2.94
N ALA A 60 -17.79 10.64 2.52
CA ALA A 60 -16.92 11.79 2.73
C ALA A 60 -17.37 12.99 1.89
N ALA A 61 -17.74 12.77 0.63
CA ALA A 61 -18.20 13.82 -0.27
C ALA A 61 -19.51 14.42 0.25
N ASP A 62 -20.46 13.58 0.67
CA ASP A 62 -21.69 14.04 1.31
C ASP A 62 -21.36 14.87 2.54
N ALA A 63 -20.58 14.34 3.49
CA ALA A 63 -20.22 15.05 4.72
C ALA A 63 -19.56 16.41 4.47
N ILE A 64 -18.63 16.48 3.51
CA ILE A 64 -18.00 17.73 3.11
C ILE A 64 -19.04 18.67 2.51
N PHE A 65 -19.89 18.18 1.61
CA PHE A 65 -20.91 18.97 0.94
C PHE A 65 -21.95 19.53 1.92
N GLU A 66 -22.45 18.73 2.86
CA GLU A 66 -23.34 19.22 3.91
C GLU A 66 -22.63 20.24 4.78
N SER A 67 -21.35 20.02 5.09
CA SER A 67 -20.60 20.91 5.96
C SER A 67 -20.39 22.30 5.36
N VAL A 68 -20.21 22.36 4.04
CA VAL A 68 -20.00 23.62 3.29
C VAL A 68 -21.34 24.32 3.03
N ASN A 69 -22.43 23.57 2.85
CA ASN A 69 -23.74 24.11 2.49
C ASN A 69 -24.75 24.13 3.66
N LYS A 70 -24.26 24.13 4.91
CA LYS A 70 -25.11 24.19 6.10
C LYS A 70 -26.08 25.36 6.04
N GLY A 71 -27.36 25.07 6.29
CA GLY A 71 -28.44 26.07 6.33
C GLY A 71 -29.00 26.47 4.95
N LYS A 72 -28.36 26.04 3.85
CA LYS A 72 -28.90 26.20 2.48
C LYS A 72 -29.59 24.95 1.96
N LEU A 73 -29.30 23.80 2.57
CA LEU A 73 -29.80 22.53 2.07
C LEU A 73 -31.23 22.28 2.53
N TRP A 74 -32.04 21.68 1.65
CA TRP A 74 -33.45 21.37 1.95
C TRP A 74 -33.63 20.64 3.28
N LYS A 75 -32.75 19.66 3.59
CA LYS A 75 -32.74 18.93 4.86
C LYS A 75 -32.64 19.82 6.12
N ASP A 76 -32.02 20.99 6.03
CA ASP A 76 -31.86 21.91 7.17
C ASP A 76 -33.09 22.81 7.36
N ILE A 77 -33.78 23.14 6.26
CA ILE A 77 -34.94 24.03 6.23
C ILE A 77 -36.29 23.30 6.26
N LYS A 78 -36.31 21.99 5.97
CA LYS A 78 -37.51 21.14 5.92
C LYS A 78 -38.34 21.20 7.20
N LYS A 79 -37.69 21.32 8.36
CA LYS A 79 -38.33 21.47 9.69
C LYS A 79 -39.28 22.66 9.83
N ASN A 80 -39.28 23.60 8.89
CA ASN A 80 -40.19 24.75 8.89
C ASN A 80 -41.41 24.55 7.97
N TYR A 81 -41.43 23.47 7.19
CA TYR A 81 -42.42 23.21 6.14
C TYR A 81 -43.12 21.85 6.29
N GLU A 82 -42.75 21.08 7.32
CA GLU A 82 -43.42 19.89 7.85
C GLU A 82 -43.70 20.12 9.33
#